data_AF-A0A5D4TF41-F1
#
_entry.id   AF-A0A5D4TF41-F1
#
_cell.length_a   1.000
_cell.length_b   1.000
_cell.length_c   1.000
_cell.angle_alpha   90.00
_cell.angle_beta   90.00
_cell.angle_gamma   90.00
#
_symmetry.space_group_name_H-M   'P 1'
#
loop_
_entity.id
_entity.type
_entity.pdbx_description
1 polymer ?
#
loop_
_entity_poly.entity_id
_entity_poly.type
_entity_poly.pdbx_seq_one_letter_code
_entity_poly.pdbx_strand_id
1 'polypeptide(L)'
;MTHLIQDQIEVYAKQVSKGQNPYCGDSFFFTSTDDYFICILADGLGSGKFAYESSHAVVELVERHHQEDVSTLMNYCNEELMHKRGAAVAIMKVYYNSNEFEYSCVGNIRFYLYSSVGKMTYPLPVTGYLSGRPQKYRTQRFTYEPQSKFLLHSDGLNITNIKSLLQTSNSLRKINDEISLHLAEPIDDTTFIVGSLL
;
A
#
# COMPACT_ATOMS: atom_id res chain seq x y z
N MET A 1 -8.20 3.38 -12.84
CA MET A 1 -8.59 2.33 -11.88
C MET A 1 -7.96 1.06 -12.39
N THR A 2 -7.20 0.37 -11.53
CA THR A 2 -6.52 -0.88 -11.86
C THR A 2 -7.24 -1.99 -11.12
N HIS A 3 -7.55 -3.09 -11.82
CA HIS A 3 -8.22 -4.25 -11.25
C HIS A 3 -7.47 -5.50 -11.71
N LEU A 4 -7.12 -6.36 -10.77
CA LEU A 4 -6.45 -7.63 -11.00
C LEU A 4 -7.27 -8.74 -10.32
N ILE A 5 -7.51 -9.83 -11.05
CA ILE A 5 -8.06 -11.08 -10.51
C ILE A 5 -7.11 -12.19 -10.93
N GLN A 6 -6.66 -12.98 -9.96
CA GLN A 6 -5.94 -14.24 -10.13
C GLN A 6 -6.48 -15.25 -9.11
N ASP A 7 -6.07 -16.52 -9.23
CA ASP A 7 -6.60 -17.62 -8.41
C ASP A 7 -6.50 -17.36 -6.90
N GLN A 8 -5.42 -16.72 -6.46
CA GLN A 8 -5.11 -16.49 -5.04
C GLN A 8 -5.47 -15.08 -4.56
N ILE A 9 -5.81 -14.14 -5.46
CA ILE A 9 -6.03 -12.74 -5.07
C ILE A 9 -6.92 -11.96 -6.05
N GLU A 10 -7.78 -11.11 -5.49
CA GLU A 10 -8.43 -10.02 -6.22
C GLU A 10 -7.98 -8.67 -5.63
N VAL A 11 -7.65 -7.68 -6.48
CA VAL A 11 -7.17 -6.36 -6.05
C VAL A 11 -7.77 -5.24 -6.90
N TYR A 12 -8.26 -4.19 -6.25
CA TYR A 12 -8.53 -2.89 -6.87
C TYR A 12 -7.54 -1.84 -6.36
N ALA A 13 -7.10 -0.97 -7.24
CA ALA A 13 -6.35 0.23 -6.86
C ALA A 13 -6.83 1.46 -7.63
N LYS A 14 -6.79 2.59 -6.96
CA LYS A 14 -7.10 3.90 -7.54
C LYS A 14 -6.22 4.96 -6.91
N GLN A 15 -5.81 5.89 -7.75
CA GLN A 15 -5.06 7.07 -7.39
C GLN A 15 -5.78 8.30 -7.97
N VAL A 16 -5.86 9.37 -7.19
CA VAL A 16 -6.39 10.66 -7.63
C VAL A 16 -5.48 11.76 -7.12
N SER A 17 -5.09 12.65 -8.04
CA SER A 17 -4.25 13.81 -7.74
C SER A 17 -5.04 14.94 -7.09
N LYS A 18 -4.42 15.66 -6.16
CA LYS A 18 -4.95 16.92 -5.60
C LYS A 18 -5.20 17.94 -6.71
N GLY A 19 -6.41 18.51 -6.75
CA GLY A 19 -6.72 19.67 -7.60
C GLY A 19 -6.42 19.48 -9.10
N GLN A 20 -6.55 18.26 -9.62
CA GLN A 20 -6.23 17.90 -11.02
C GLN A 20 -4.76 18.15 -11.41
N ASN A 21 -3.83 18.16 -10.44
CA ASN A 21 -2.40 18.30 -10.71
C ASN A 21 -1.91 17.15 -11.60
N PRO A 22 -1.17 17.42 -12.70
CA PRO A 22 -0.62 16.36 -13.55
C PRO A 22 0.38 15.43 -12.82
N TYR A 23 0.91 15.86 -11.68
CA TYR A 23 1.82 15.07 -10.85
C TYR A 23 1.17 14.76 -9.50
N CYS A 24 0.70 13.53 -9.34
CA CYS A 24 0.27 13.02 -8.05
C CYS A 24 1.50 12.74 -7.18
N GLY A 25 1.54 13.26 -5.95
CA GLY A 25 2.61 13.01 -4.98
C GLY A 25 2.67 11.55 -4.53
N ASP A 26 1.56 10.82 -4.63
CA ASP A 26 1.52 9.39 -4.38
C ASP A 26 2.00 8.59 -5.60
N SER A 27 2.51 7.38 -5.36
CA SER A 27 2.71 6.34 -6.38
C SER A 27 2.40 4.97 -5.78
N PHE A 28 2.01 4.02 -6.63
CA PHE A 28 1.78 2.64 -6.21
C PHE A 28 2.18 1.65 -7.29
N PHE A 29 2.47 0.41 -6.87
CA PHE A 29 2.65 -0.73 -7.75
C PHE A 29 2.17 -1.97 -7.05
N PHE A 30 1.69 -2.94 -7.81
CA PHE A 30 1.48 -4.29 -7.32
C PHE A 30 1.66 -5.30 -8.44
N THR A 31 2.04 -6.51 -8.07
CA THR A 31 2.08 -7.65 -8.97
C THR A 31 1.79 -8.94 -8.21
N SER A 32 1.35 -9.95 -8.93
CA SER A 32 1.02 -11.25 -8.40
C SER A 32 1.62 -12.33 -9.30
N THR A 33 2.28 -13.29 -8.65
CA THR A 33 2.91 -14.47 -9.25
C THR A 33 2.18 -15.72 -8.75
N ASP A 34 2.61 -16.91 -9.17
CA ASP A 34 2.04 -18.16 -8.64
C ASP A 34 2.39 -18.37 -7.15
N ASP A 35 3.49 -17.78 -6.67
CA ASP A 35 4.01 -18.02 -5.31
C ASP A 35 3.65 -16.91 -4.31
N TYR A 36 3.54 -15.67 -4.79
CA TYR A 36 3.34 -14.50 -3.93
C TYR A 36 2.67 -13.33 -4.64
N PHE A 37 2.04 -12.46 -3.83
CA PHE A 37 1.63 -11.11 -4.20
C PHE A 37 2.49 -10.08 -3.50
N ILE A 38 2.74 -8.95 -4.14
CA ILE A 38 3.42 -7.82 -3.52
C ILE A 38 2.77 -6.51 -3.97
N CYS A 39 2.65 -5.57 -3.03
CA CYS A 39 2.31 -4.21 -3.34
C CYS A 39 3.17 -3.20 -2.56
N ILE A 40 3.35 -2.04 -3.17
CA ILE A 40 3.95 -0.86 -2.58
C ILE A 40 2.99 0.33 -2.76
N LEU A 41 2.89 1.15 -1.72
CA LEU A 41 2.34 2.49 -1.79
C LEU A 41 3.41 3.44 -1.25
N ALA A 42 3.63 4.55 -1.93
CA ALA A 42 4.53 5.61 -1.50
C ALA A 42 3.84 6.97 -1.61
N ASP A 43 3.99 7.80 -0.59
CA ASP A 43 3.53 9.20 -0.52
C ASP A 43 4.78 10.09 -0.47
N GLY A 44 5.05 10.79 -1.56
CA GLY A 44 6.22 11.64 -1.74
C GLY A 44 6.10 12.95 -0.97
N LEU A 45 7.17 13.39 -0.32
CA LEU A 45 7.09 14.56 0.56
C LEU A 45 6.69 15.86 -0.18
N GLY A 46 5.63 16.49 0.32
CA GLY A 46 5.09 17.74 -0.21
C GLY A 46 4.06 17.47 -1.30
N SER A 47 4.12 18.21 -2.41
CA SER A 47 3.20 18.02 -3.54
C SER A 47 3.87 18.30 -4.88
N GLY A 48 3.20 17.87 -5.95
CA GLY A 48 3.60 18.09 -7.33
C GLY A 48 4.82 17.27 -7.76
N LYS A 49 5.53 17.77 -8.77
CA LYS A 49 6.56 17.01 -9.50
C LYS A 49 7.62 16.36 -8.61
N PHE A 50 8.15 17.06 -7.61
CA PHE A 50 9.22 16.52 -6.76
C PHE A 50 8.74 15.49 -5.73
N ALA A 51 7.46 15.57 -5.32
CA ALA A 51 6.83 14.53 -4.52
C ALA A 51 6.67 13.27 -5.37
N TYR A 52 6.11 13.43 -6.58
CA TYR A 52 6.03 12.38 -7.59
C TYR A 52 7.38 11.74 -7.90
N GLU A 53 8.43 12.51 -8.15
CA GLU A 53 9.79 11.99 -8.41
C GLU A 53 10.32 11.11 -7.26
N SER A 54 9.93 11.39 -6.02
CA SER A 54 10.33 10.59 -4.85
C SER A 54 9.51 9.32 -4.73
N SER A 55 8.18 9.41 -4.79
CA SER A 55 7.31 8.24 -4.68
C SER A 55 7.44 7.30 -5.87
N HIS A 56 7.59 7.84 -7.08
CA HIS A 56 7.73 7.07 -8.30
C HIS A 56 9.03 6.27 -8.33
N ALA A 57 10.16 6.87 -7.92
CA ALA A 57 11.46 6.22 -7.95
C ALA A 57 11.50 4.93 -7.09
N VAL A 58 10.90 4.95 -5.90
CA VAL A 58 10.83 3.75 -5.04
C VAL A 58 9.85 2.71 -5.56
N VAL A 59 8.78 3.15 -6.23
CA VAL A 59 7.81 2.25 -6.87
C VAL A 59 8.45 1.51 -8.04
N GLU A 60 9.16 2.20 -8.93
CA GLU A 60 9.89 1.58 -10.03
C GLU A 60 11.00 0.64 -9.52
N LEU A 61 11.64 0.99 -8.40
CA LEU A 61 12.62 0.12 -7.76
C LEU A 61 11.97 -1.18 -7.29
N VAL A 62 10.85 -1.11 -6.57
CA VAL A 62 10.14 -2.32 -6.12
C VAL A 62 9.64 -3.14 -7.29
N GLU A 63 9.16 -2.52 -8.36
CA GLU A 63 8.77 -3.22 -9.59
C GLU A 63 9.92 -4.07 -10.16
N ARG A 64 11.13 -3.52 -10.24
CA ARG A 64 12.31 -4.26 -10.75
C ARG A 64 12.83 -5.34 -9.81
N HIS A 65 12.63 -5.17 -8.50
CA HIS A 65 13.21 -6.02 -7.46
C HIS A 65 12.17 -6.82 -6.66
N HIS A 66 10.94 -6.94 -7.15
CA HIS A 66 9.79 -7.48 -6.42
C HIS A 66 9.97 -8.92 -5.88
N GLN A 67 10.99 -9.65 -6.35
CA GLN A 67 11.41 -10.97 -5.88
C GLN A 67 12.08 -10.93 -4.50
N GLU A 68 12.71 -9.83 -4.12
CA GLU A 68 13.41 -9.66 -2.84
C GLU A 68 12.45 -9.64 -1.64
N ASP A 69 12.98 -9.88 -0.44
CA ASP A 69 12.21 -9.76 0.81
C ASP A 69 11.90 -8.28 1.16
N VAL A 70 10.89 -8.08 2.00
CA VAL A 70 10.39 -6.73 2.34
C VAL A 70 11.45 -5.89 3.05
N SER A 71 12.30 -6.47 3.90
CA SER A 71 13.37 -5.72 4.58
C SER A 71 14.43 -5.23 3.59
N THR A 72 14.82 -6.07 2.64
CA THR A 72 15.76 -5.72 1.56
C THR A 72 15.18 -4.60 0.68
N LEU A 73 13.93 -4.71 0.26
CA LEU A 73 13.27 -3.66 -0.52
C LEU A 73 13.21 -2.32 0.22
N MET A 74 12.94 -2.32 1.53
CA MET A 74 12.95 -1.09 2.32
C MET A 74 14.34 -0.43 2.37
N ASN A 75 15.42 -1.22 2.42
CA ASN A 75 16.78 -0.67 2.32
C ASN A 75 17.00 -0.01 0.96
N TYR A 76 16.69 -0.70 -0.13
CA TYR A 76 16.85 -0.17 -1.48
C TYR A 76 16.02 1.10 -1.70
N CYS A 77 14.75 1.10 -1.27
CA CYS A 77 13.90 2.30 -1.35
C CYS A 77 14.51 3.48 -0.60
N ASN A 78 15.09 3.26 0.59
CA ASN A 78 15.70 4.35 1.33
C ASN A 78 16.94 4.89 0.62
N GLU A 79 17.82 4.01 0.13
CA GLU A 79 19.00 4.41 -0.65
C GLU A 79 18.64 5.19 -1.92
N GLU A 80 17.61 4.74 -2.65
CA GLU A 80 17.10 5.42 -3.85
C GLU A 80 16.59 6.84 -3.56
N LEU A 81 16.13 7.10 -2.33
CA LEU A 81 15.67 8.42 -1.90
C LEU A 81 16.80 9.36 -1.47
N MET A 82 18.05 8.92 -1.53
CA MET A 82 19.19 9.80 -1.33
C MET A 82 19.17 10.94 -2.37
N HIS A 83 19.22 12.18 -1.89
CA HIS A 83 19.11 13.41 -2.69
C HIS A 83 17.72 13.68 -3.33
N LYS A 84 16.68 12.93 -2.95
CA LYS A 84 15.28 13.24 -3.30
C LYS A 84 14.57 13.89 -2.10
N ARG A 85 13.29 14.27 -2.25
CA ARG A 85 12.52 14.84 -1.13
C ARG A 85 12.26 13.82 -0.01
N GLY A 86 12.29 12.54 -0.36
CA GLY A 86 11.88 11.45 0.52
C GLY A 86 10.41 11.09 0.32
N ALA A 87 10.01 9.98 0.93
CA ALA A 87 8.64 9.49 0.86
C ALA A 87 8.28 8.69 2.13
N ALA A 88 7.01 8.73 2.52
CA ALA A 88 6.43 7.68 3.33
C ALA A 88 6.21 6.45 2.44
N VAL A 89 6.57 5.26 2.92
CA VAL A 89 6.57 4.03 2.11
C VAL A 89 6.03 2.87 2.92
N ALA A 90 5.11 2.12 2.33
CA ALA A 90 4.65 0.84 2.84
C ALA A 90 4.78 -0.23 1.77
N ILE A 91 5.32 -1.39 2.16
CA ILE A 91 5.44 -2.57 1.31
C ILE A 91 4.78 -3.73 2.03
N MET A 92 3.90 -4.44 1.32
CA MET A 92 3.31 -5.71 1.76
C MET A 92 3.66 -6.79 0.75
N LYS A 93 4.14 -7.95 1.23
CA LYS A 93 4.37 -9.13 0.42
C LYS A 93 3.67 -10.33 1.05
N VAL A 94 2.75 -10.96 0.31
CA VAL A 94 1.92 -12.09 0.71
C VAL A 94 2.49 -13.35 0.08
N TYR A 95 2.78 -14.37 0.88
CA TYR A 95 3.28 -15.66 0.44
C TYR A 95 2.16 -16.70 0.52
N TYR A 96 1.74 -17.20 -0.65
CA TYR A 96 0.56 -18.06 -0.74
C TYR A 96 0.77 -19.43 -0.09
N ASN A 97 1.97 -20.00 -0.24
CA ASN A 97 2.28 -21.33 0.28
C ASN A 97 2.20 -21.42 1.81
N SER A 98 2.55 -20.35 2.53
CA SER A 98 2.54 -20.33 4.00
C SER A 98 1.32 -19.65 4.61
N ASN A 99 0.47 -19.01 3.80
CA ASN A 99 -0.60 -18.12 4.27
C ASN A 99 -0.08 -17.04 5.24
N GLU A 100 1.06 -16.45 4.88
CA GLU A 100 1.68 -15.36 5.64
C GLU A 100 1.89 -14.13 4.77
N PHE A 101 1.97 -12.97 5.40
CA PHE A 101 2.46 -11.77 4.74
C PHE A 101 3.51 -11.07 5.60
N GLU A 102 4.46 -10.44 4.92
CA GLU A 102 5.38 -9.47 5.48
C GLU A 102 4.90 -8.06 5.19
N TYR A 103 5.06 -7.20 6.19
CA TYR A 103 4.69 -5.80 6.09
C TYR A 103 5.77 -4.94 6.75
N SER A 104 6.12 -3.85 6.07
CA SER A 104 6.96 -2.79 6.62
C SER A 104 6.43 -1.44 6.18
N CYS A 105 6.42 -0.47 7.08
CA CYS A 105 5.97 0.88 6.79
C CYS A 105 6.78 1.91 7.58
N VAL A 106 7.21 2.95 6.88
CA VAL A 106 7.75 4.19 7.46
C VAL A 106 6.88 5.35 7.00
N GLY A 107 6.30 6.08 7.95
CA GLY A 107 5.49 7.26 7.71
C GLY A 107 4.01 7.09 8.02
N ASN A 108 3.17 7.69 7.18
CA ASN A 108 1.74 7.92 7.40
C ASN A 108 0.83 6.96 6.61
N ILE A 109 1.39 6.04 5.83
CA ILE A 109 0.59 5.06 5.06
C ILE A 109 -0.07 4.08 6.02
N ARG A 110 -1.38 3.91 5.86
CA ARG A 110 -2.20 3.06 6.71
C ARG A 110 -2.42 1.70 6.08
N PHE A 111 -2.41 0.68 6.93
CA PHE A 111 -2.68 -0.70 6.56
C PHE A 111 -3.70 -1.31 7.52
N TYR A 112 -4.64 -2.05 6.93
CA TYR A 112 -5.61 -2.85 7.66
C TYR A 112 -5.78 -4.18 6.95
N LEU A 113 -5.86 -5.26 7.73
CA LEU A 113 -6.32 -6.56 7.26
C LEU A 113 -7.42 -7.07 8.18
N TYR A 114 -8.57 -7.38 7.58
CA TYR A 114 -9.68 -8.00 8.26
C TYR A 114 -9.76 -9.48 7.87
N SER A 115 -9.57 -10.32 8.86
CA SER A 115 -9.63 -11.77 8.73
C SER A 115 -11.05 -12.27 8.58
N SER A 116 -11.22 -13.40 7.88
CA SER A 116 -12.50 -14.11 7.78
C SER A 116 -13.03 -14.61 9.12
N VAL A 117 -12.16 -14.76 10.14
CA VAL A 117 -12.57 -15.08 11.53
C VAL A 117 -12.85 -13.83 12.38
N GLY A 118 -12.88 -12.64 11.78
CA GLY A 118 -13.32 -11.41 12.42
C GLY A 118 -12.23 -10.63 13.17
N LYS A 119 -10.96 -11.04 13.04
CA LYS A 119 -9.80 -10.37 13.62
C LYS A 119 -9.32 -9.23 12.72
N MET A 120 -8.96 -8.09 13.31
CA MET A 120 -8.34 -6.97 12.59
C MET A 120 -6.84 -6.92 12.91
N THR A 121 -6.02 -6.79 11.87
CA THR A 121 -4.56 -6.60 11.95
C THR A 121 -4.22 -5.23 11.36
N TYR A 122 -3.53 -4.39 12.13
CA TYR A 122 -3.19 -3.01 11.76
C TYR A 122 -1.87 -2.59 12.44
N PRO A 123 -0.71 -3.00 11.89
CA PRO A 123 0.59 -2.71 12.49
C PRO A 123 0.85 -1.20 12.51
N LEU A 124 1.39 -0.71 13.63
CA LEU A 124 1.73 0.70 13.76
C LEU A 124 2.94 1.03 12.89
N PRO A 125 2.89 2.10 12.07
CA PRO A 125 4.00 2.49 11.23
C PRO A 125 5.16 3.02 12.06
N VAL A 126 6.39 2.91 11.53
CA VAL A 126 7.55 3.63 12.07
C VAL A 126 7.41 5.10 11.71
N THR A 127 7.62 6.00 12.67
CA THR A 127 7.51 7.45 12.43
C THR A 127 8.62 7.96 11.49
N GLY A 128 8.36 9.09 10.82
CA GLY A 128 9.29 9.71 9.89
C GLY A 128 8.98 9.36 8.43
N TYR A 129 9.99 9.36 7.57
CA TYR A 129 9.90 9.07 6.14
C TYR A 129 11.26 8.59 5.65
N LEU A 130 11.29 7.84 4.55
CA LEU A 130 12.53 7.41 3.93
C LEU A 130 13.21 8.60 3.24
N SER A 131 14.52 8.76 3.45
CA SER A 131 15.27 9.97 3.04
C SER A 131 16.71 9.69 2.61
N GLY A 132 17.12 8.43 2.52
CA GLY A 132 18.52 8.03 2.34
C GLY A 132 19.35 8.03 3.62
N ARG A 133 18.79 8.48 4.75
CA ARG A 133 19.49 8.40 6.05
C ARG A 133 19.32 7.02 6.67
N PRO A 134 20.33 6.50 7.39
CA PRO A 134 20.21 5.22 8.09
C PRO A 134 19.00 5.21 9.03
N GLN A 135 18.15 4.19 8.88
CA GLN A 135 16.95 4.02 9.68
C GLN A 135 16.72 2.54 9.97
N LYS A 136 16.21 2.23 11.16
CA LYS A 136 15.77 0.87 11.49
C LYS A 136 14.31 0.71 11.07
N TYR A 137 14.06 -0.17 10.11
CA TYR A 137 12.71 -0.54 9.72
C TYR A 137 12.17 -1.62 10.64
N ARG A 138 10.85 -1.66 10.77
CA ARG A 138 10.16 -2.71 11.51
C ARG A 138 9.37 -3.56 10.52
N THR A 139 10.04 -4.54 9.91
CA THR A 139 9.37 -5.56 9.12
C THR A 139 8.76 -6.60 10.04
N GLN A 140 7.48 -6.89 9.86
CA GLN A 140 6.73 -7.84 10.67
C GLN A 140 6.09 -8.88 9.76
N ARG A 141 6.03 -10.11 10.25
CA ARG A 141 5.36 -11.23 9.59
C ARG A 141 4.09 -11.59 10.34
N PHE A 142 3.02 -11.87 9.59
CA PHE A 142 1.71 -12.20 10.11
C PHE A 142 1.11 -13.35 9.32
N THR A 143 0.37 -14.22 9.99
CA THR A 143 -0.51 -15.19 9.32
C THR A 143 -1.82 -14.53 8.91
N TYR A 144 -2.43 -14.99 7.82
CA TYR A 144 -3.76 -14.60 7.41
C TYR A 144 -4.62 -15.83 7.12
N GLU A 145 -5.93 -15.68 7.25
CA GLU A 145 -6.90 -16.70 6.87
C GLU A 145 -7.39 -16.45 5.43
N PRO A 146 -7.72 -17.49 4.65
CA PRO A 146 -8.39 -17.32 3.36
C PRO A 146 -9.61 -16.43 3.48
N GLN A 147 -9.92 -15.68 2.42
CA GLN A 147 -10.95 -14.64 2.35
C GLN A 147 -10.68 -13.41 3.22
N SER A 148 -9.46 -13.26 3.77
CA SER A 148 -9.04 -12.02 4.41
C SER A 148 -9.00 -10.88 3.41
N LYS A 149 -9.42 -9.69 3.85
CA LYS A 149 -9.40 -8.49 3.03
C LYS A 149 -8.46 -7.46 3.61
N PHE A 150 -7.70 -6.80 2.76
CA PHE A 150 -6.79 -5.74 3.18
C PHE A 150 -7.10 -4.41 2.50
N LEU A 151 -6.67 -3.34 3.15
CA LEU A 151 -6.68 -1.98 2.63
C LEU A 151 -5.35 -1.30 2.98
N LEU A 152 -4.64 -0.84 1.97
CA LEU A 152 -3.56 0.14 2.07
C LEU A 152 -4.06 1.47 1.55
N HIS A 153 -3.73 2.58 2.22
CA HIS A 153 -4.02 3.90 1.67
C HIS A 153 -3.07 5.00 2.20
N SER A 154 -2.83 6.02 1.39
CA SER A 154 -2.18 7.27 1.82
C SER A 154 -3.09 8.08 2.74
N ASP A 155 -2.56 9.10 3.40
CA ASP A 155 -3.30 9.88 4.40
C ASP A 155 -4.37 10.80 3.81
N GLY A 156 -4.35 11.04 2.50
CA GLY A 156 -5.43 11.70 1.75
C GLY A 156 -6.78 10.99 1.86
N LEU A 157 -6.79 9.67 2.15
CA LEU A 157 -8.00 8.92 2.42
C LEU A 157 -8.29 8.85 3.92
N ASN A 158 -9.44 9.39 4.34
CA ASN A 158 -9.89 9.31 5.72
C ASN A 158 -11.19 8.51 5.83
N ILE A 159 -11.08 7.27 6.32
CA ILE A 159 -12.22 6.37 6.55
C ILE A 159 -12.29 6.03 8.04
N THR A 160 -13.46 6.25 8.63
CA THR A 160 -13.69 6.07 10.08
C THR A 160 -14.11 4.64 10.44
N ASN A 161 -14.86 3.96 9.56
CA ASN A 161 -15.46 2.65 9.87
C ASN A 161 -14.83 1.48 9.10
N ILE A 162 -13.48 1.40 9.11
CA ILE A 162 -12.69 0.40 8.39
C ILE A 162 -13.15 -1.04 8.67
N LYS A 163 -13.49 -1.35 9.93
CA LYS A 163 -13.94 -2.69 10.31
C LYS A 163 -15.22 -3.09 9.60
N SER A 164 -16.20 -2.19 9.52
CA SER A 164 -17.46 -2.45 8.84
C SER A 164 -17.27 -2.56 7.33
N LEU A 165 -16.37 -1.74 6.77
CA LEU A 165 -16.05 -1.74 5.35
C LEU A 165 -15.45 -3.09 4.92
N LEU A 166 -14.44 -3.58 5.64
CA LEU A 166 -13.69 -4.79 5.28
C LEU A 166 -14.37 -6.11 5.68
N GLN A 167 -15.61 -6.10 6.18
CA GLN A 167 -16.30 -7.33 6.55
C GLN A 167 -16.39 -8.32 5.39
N THR A 168 -16.36 -9.62 5.70
CA THR A 168 -16.44 -10.71 4.72
C THR A 168 -17.71 -10.64 3.87
N SER A 169 -18.82 -10.16 4.44
CA SER A 169 -20.11 -9.97 3.76
C SER A 169 -20.10 -8.95 2.61
N ASN A 170 -19.16 -8.01 2.58
CA ASN A 170 -19.07 -7.02 1.50
C ASN A 170 -18.20 -7.54 0.35
N SER A 171 -18.68 -7.61 -0.88
CA SER A 171 -17.80 -7.94 -2.02
C SER A 171 -16.68 -6.90 -2.17
N LEU A 172 -15.53 -7.30 -2.73
CA LEU A 172 -14.41 -6.38 -2.93
C LEU A 172 -14.80 -5.20 -3.84
N ARG A 173 -15.63 -5.45 -4.86
CA ARG A 173 -16.23 -4.42 -5.71
C ARG A 173 -17.04 -3.40 -4.91
N LYS A 174 -17.89 -3.84 -3.99
CA LYS A 174 -18.68 -2.94 -3.14
C LYS A 174 -17.77 -2.07 -2.27
N ILE A 175 -16.70 -2.63 -1.71
CA ILE A 175 -15.71 -1.89 -0.94
C ILE A 175 -15.03 -0.82 -1.80
N ASN A 176 -14.56 -1.21 -3.00
CA ASN A 176 -13.96 -0.28 -3.96
C ASN A 176 -14.92 0.87 -4.34
N ASP A 177 -16.19 0.56 -4.58
CA ASP A 177 -17.20 1.56 -4.95
C ASP A 177 -17.43 2.53 -3.79
N GLU A 178 -17.53 2.03 -2.55
CA GLU A 178 -17.69 2.85 -1.34
C GLU A 178 -16.49 3.77 -1.07
N ILE A 179 -15.26 3.25 -1.20
CA ILE A 179 -14.05 4.08 -1.10
C ILE A 179 -14.02 5.11 -2.22
N SER A 180 -14.41 4.73 -3.44
CA SER A 180 -14.39 5.61 -4.60
C SER A 180 -15.32 6.82 -4.48
N LEU A 181 -16.40 6.72 -3.70
CA LEU A 181 -17.28 7.85 -3.40
C LEU A 181 -16.56 8.94 -2.60
N HIS A 182 -15.58 8.58 -1.78
CA HIS A 182 -14.79 9.54 -0.99
C HIS A 182 -13.73 10.27 -1.83
N LEU A 183 -13.47 9.81 -3.05
CA LEU A 183 -12.45 10.35 -3.95
C LEU A 183 -12.99 11.36 -4.97
N ALA A 184 -14.26 11.78 -4.84
CA ALA A 184 -14.86 12.71 -5.79
C ALA A 184 -14.21 14.11 -5.74
N GLU A 185 -13.85 14.57 -4.54
CA GLU A 185 -13.23 15.88 -4.30
C GLU A 185 -12.05 15.75 -3.32
N PRO A 186 -10.91 15.23 -3.78
CA PRO A 186 -9.79 14.95 -2.89
C PRO A 186 -9.12 16.26 -2.44
N ILE A 187 -8.96 16.41 -1.12
CA ILE A 187 -8.30 17.56 -0.49
C ILE A 187 -6.76 17.43 -0.62
N ASP A 188 -6.27 16.22 -0.85
CA ASP A 188 -4.87 15.91 -1.08
C ASP A 188 -4.68 14.76 -2.08
N ASP A 189 -3.44 14.49 -2.48
CA ASP A 189 -3.14 13.28 -3.26
C ASP A 189 -3.63 12.06 -2.49
N THR A 190 -4.36 11.18 -3.17
CA THR A 190 -5.01 10.07 -2.50
C THR A 190 -4.92 8.81 -3.32
N THR A 191 -4.37 7.76 -2.70
CA THR A 191 -4.18 6.45 -3.30
C THR A 191 -4.64 5.37 -2.33
N PHE A 192 -5.31 4.36 -2.85
CA PHE A 192 -5.60 3.15 -2.10
C PHE A 192 -5.40 1.89 -2.93
N ILE A 193 -5.10 0.80 -2.22
CA ILE A 193 -5.08 -0.57 -2.74
C ILE A 193 -5.95 -1.40 -1.80
N VAL A 194 -7.01 -2.00 -2.32
CA VAL A 194 -7.88 -2.90 -1.57
C VAL A 194 -7.85 -4.28 -2.22
N GLY A 195 -7.68 -5.33 -1.42
CA GLY A 195 -7.60 -6.69 -1.94
C GLY A 195 -8.29 -7.73 -1.08
N SER A 196 -8.58 -8.87 -1.69
CA SER A 196 -9.08 -10.08 -1.06
C SER A 196 -8.12 -11.22 -1.36
N LEU A 197 -7.64 -11.89 -0.32
CA LEU A 197 -6.82 -13.11 -0.40
C LEU A 197 -7.79 -14.28 -0.56
N LEU A 198 -7.84 -14.91 -1.73
CA LEU A 198 -8.90 -15.87 -2.10
C LEU A 198 -8.69 -17.26 -1.48
#